data_AF-A0A6N6JPT2-F1
#
_entry.id   AF-A0A6N6JPT2-F1
#
_cell.length_a   1.000
_cell.length_b   1.000
_cell.length_c   1.000
_cell.angle_alpha   90.00
_cell.angle_beta   90.00
_cell.angle_gamma   90.00
#
_symmetry.space_group_name_H-M   'P 1'
#
loop_
_entity.id
_entity.type
_entity.pdbx_description
1 polymer ?
#
loop_
_entity_poly.entity_id
_entity_poly.type
_entity_poly.pdbx_seq_one_letter_code
_entity_poly.pdbx_strand_id
1 'polypeptide(L)'
;MAGTAQLESPVKRTAGPPEGAARAGTPVARPAPWRWLFRVFRFEEAVIFALLAVFALVLLSVDGAPAFSYLWAGFTYNFHGNGTMWMFLQWCTLGTFALLVVAALPMAAGGKAALVMQGVWRGQEGVLGRAKATLAWGAGGIRAYVPFLACMGVYEMLKRLIPAVRGSRLYDVEMARFDYWLLGDLSAAIVRKAMHADWINALLAALPFELTQLDIHEACYISYVYAAPALALSLWFLGRREHFDRFIGAITLCGALAYVGYVLVPVVGPKYVFPDRWLEASPAALSFMDDIKGMNRDCFPSLHTAWTTLFLISAWRGCRPLFWVYLPVGIGVYIATLYGGYHYIPDIIAGHLLAIFAFWAARPLREWWNRRAGFGDSKGTSAL
;
A
#
# COMPACT_ATOMS: atom_id res chain seq x y z
N MET A 1 -89.42 3.78 58.67
CA MET A 1 -89.79 5.08 58.08
C MET A 1 -89.58 4.99 56.58
N ALA A 2 -90.64 5.25 55.80
CA ALA A 2 -90.61 5.49 54.36
C ALA A 2 -89.76 6.76 54.04
N GLY A 3 -89.22 7.02 52.85
CA GLY A 3 -89.24 6.37 51.54
C GLY A 3 -88.44 7.23 50.52
N THR A 4 -88.17 6.65 49.32
CA THR A 4 -88.10 7.23 47.94
C THR A 4 -87.26 8.53 47.69
N ALA A 5 -86.52 8.79 46.59
CA ALA A 5 -86.44 8.23 45.24
C ALA A 5 -85.13 8.69 44.54
N GLN A 6 -84.84 8.04 43.40
CA GLN A 6 -83.75 8.26 42.43
C GLN A 6 -83.72 9.65 41.79
N LEU A 7 -82.54 10.03 41.24
CA LEU A 7 -82.40 10.54 39.86
C LEU A 7 -80.90 10.58 39.46
N GLU A 8 -80.53 9.75 38.49
CA GLU A 8 -79.23 9.74 37.81
C GLU A 8 -79.11 10.91 36.81
N SER A 9 -77.89 11.42 36.61
CA SER A 9 -77.55 12.30 35.48
C SER A 9 -76.14 11.95 34.94
N PRO A 10 -75.85 12.25 33.65
CA PRO A 10 -75.23 11.27 32.76
C PRO A 10 -73.71 11.32 32.64
N VAL A 11 -73.13 10.14 32.40
CA VAL A 11 -71.74 9.89 32.01
C VAL A 11 -71.42 10.61 30.70
N LYS A 12 -70.45 11.53 30.73
CA LYS A 12 -69.83 12.12 29.53
C LYS A 12 -69.11 11.04 28.73
N ARG A 13 -69.64 10.69 27.55
CA ARG A 13 -68.90 9.98 26.50
C ARG A 13 -67.76 10.87 25.99
N THR A 14 -66.52 10.54 26.32
CA THR A 14 -65.35 11.07 25.60
C THR A 14 -65.19 10.27 24.31
N ALA A 15 -65.40 10.92 23.17
CA ALA A 15 -65.15 10.37 21.85
C ALA A 15 -63.69 9.94 21.71
N GLY A 16 -63.47 8.73 21.19
CA GLY A 16 -62.14 8.27 20.78
C GLY A 16 -61.57 9.12 19.63
N PRO A 17 -60.25 9.12 19.43
CA PRO A 17 -59.62 9.92 18.38
C PRO A 17 -60.08 9.42 16.99
N PRO A 18 -60.19 10.31 15.99
CA PRO A 18 -60.61 9.91 14.66
C PRO A 18 -59.55 9.00 14.03
N GLU A 19 -59.98 7.81 13.61
CA GLU A 19 -59.26 6.97 12.65
C GLU A 19 -59.16 7.73 11.33
N GLY A 20 -57.93 8.08 10.90
CA GLY A 20 -57.73 8.73 9.60
C GLY A 20 -56.56 9.70 9.46
N ALA A 21 -55.69 9.87 10.45
CA ALA A 21 -54.46 10.63 10.25
C ALA A 21 -53.36 9.72 9.67
N ALA A 22 -53.31 9.62 8.34
CA ALA A 22 -52.16 9.08 7.63
C ALA A 22 -50.89 9.73 8.17
N ARG A 23 -50.02 8.95 8.81
CA ARG A 23 -48.67 9.39 9.16
C ARG A 23 -47.98 9.76 7.85
N ALA A 24 -47.88 11.05 7.58
CA ALA A 24 -47.01 11.58 6.55
C ALA A 24 -45.62 11.01 6.83
N GLY A 25 -45.19 10.06 5.99
CA GLY A 25 -43.88 9.46 6.10
C GLY A 25 -42.86 10.59 6.08
N THR A 26 -42.04 10.67 7.12
CA THR A 26 -40.82 11.50 7.10
C THR A 26 -40.15 11.27 5.75
N PRO A 27 -39.84 12.33 4.97
CA PRO A 27 -39.19 12.15 3.68
C PRO A 27 -37.91 11.37 3.95
N VAL A 28 -37.83 10.14 3.44
CA VAL A 28 -36.58 9.38 3.44
C VAL A 28 -35.64 10.22 2.60
N ALA A 29 -34.75 10.98 3.26
CA ALA A 29 -33.80 11.84 2.60
C ALA A 29 -33.11 11.02 1.52
N ARG A 30 -33.30 11.41 0.25
CA ARG A 30 -32.65 10.72 -0.86
C ARG A 30 -31.16 10.67 -0.53
N PRO A 31 -30.53 9.48 -0.50
CA PRO A 31 -29.13 9.38 -0.20
C PRO A 31 -28.38 10.32 -1.14
N ALA A 32 -27.51 11.17 -0.59
CA ALA A 32 -26.75 12.12 -1.39
C ALA A 32 -26.11 11.41 -2.59
N PRO A 33 -26.10 12.02 -3.79
CA PRO A 33 -25.74 11.33 -5.03
C PRO A 33 -24.32 10.75 -4.97
N TRP A 34 -23.43 11.22 -4.12
CA TRP A 34 -22.09 10.66 -3.95
C TRP A 34 -22.04 9.36 -3.13
N ARG A 35 -23.12 8.94 -2.45
CA ARG A 35 -23.13 7.74 -1.58
C ARG A 35 -22.93 6.43 -2.35
N TRP A 36 -23.13 6.41 -3.67
CA TRP A 36 -22.81 5.22 -4.49
C TRP A 36 -21.30 4.93 -4.55
N LEU A 37 -20.44 5.95 -4.47
CA LEU A 37 -18.98 5.78 -4.51
C LEU A 37 -18.50 4.86 -3.38
N PHE A 38 -19.10 5.00 -2.20
CA PHE A 38 -18.80 4.17 -1.04
C PHE A 38 -19.26 2.71 -1.23
N ARG A 39 -20.27 2.44 -2.07
CA ARG A 39 -20.76 1.07 -2.34
C ARG A 39 -19.95 0.32 -3.39
N VAL A 40 -19.24 1.05 -4.25
CA VAL A 40 -18.50 0.49 -5.39
C VAL A 40 -17.05 0.19 -5.01
N PHE A 41 -16.41 1.08 -4.24
CA PHE A 41 -14.99 0.96 -3.92
C PHE A 41 -14.75 0.51 -2.48
N ARG A 42 -13.78 -0.38 -2.30
CA ARG A 42 -13.15 -0.60 -0.99
C ARG A 42 -12.37 0.65 -0.58
N PHE A 43 -12.05 0.75 0.71
CA PHE A 43 -11.25 1.86 1.24
C PHE A 43 -9.97 2.09 0.43
N GLU A 44 -9.21 1.02 0.16
CA GLU A 44 -7.92 1.09 -0.52
C GLU A 44 -8.07 1.61 -1.96
N GLU A 45 -9.08 1.11 -2.67
CA GLU A 45 -9.41 1.55 -4.03
C GLU A 45 -9.83 3.02 -4.03
N ALA A 46 -10.67 3.44 -3.09
CA ALA A 46 -11.13 4.81 -3.00
C ALA A 46 -9.99 5.80 -2.73
N VAL A 47 -9.04 5.44 -1.88
CA VAL A 47 -7.83 6.27 -1.66
C VAL A 47 -7.06 6.45 -2.97
N ILE A 48 -6.85 5.36 -3.71
CA ILE A 48 -6.08 5.42 -4.96
C ILE A 48 -6.84 6.18 -6.06
N PHE A 49 -8.14 5.92 -6.23
CA PHE A 49 -8.97 6.64 -7.20
C PHE A 49 -9.04 8.14 -6.87
N ALA A 50 -9.15 8.51 -5.60
CA ALA A 50 -9.13 9.91 -5.19
C ALA A 50 -7.81 10.58 -5.57
N LEU A 51 -6.67 9.92 -5.31
CA LEU A 51 -5.36 10.43 -5.70
C LEU A 51 -5.20 10.55 -7.21
N LEU A 52 -5.56 9.50 -7.95
CA LEU A 52 -5.54 9.50 -9.41
C LEU A 52 -6.38 10.65 -9.96
N ALA A 53 -7.59 10.86 -9.43
CA ALA A 53 -8.48 11.93 -9.87
C ALA A 53 -7.90 13.32 -9.56
N VAL A 54 -7.33 13.54 -8.37
CA VAL A 54 -6.72 14.82 -8.01
C VAL A 54 -5.51 15.11 -8.89
N PHE A 55 -4.61 14.15 -9.07
CA PHE A 55 -3.41 14.34 -9.89
C PHE A 55 -3.73 14.51 -11.38
N ALA A 56 -4.71 13.76 -11.87
CA ALA A 56 -5.30 13.92 -13.19
C ALA A 56 -5.79 15.35 -13.44
N LEU A 57 -6.57 15.90 -12.51
CA LEU A 57 -7.11 17.27 -12.61
C LEU A 57 -6.01 18.32 -12.57
N VAL A 58 -5.00 18.13 -11.70
CA VAL A 58 -3.86 19.04 -11.62
C VAL A 58 -3.06 19.03 -12.92
N LEU A 59 -2.73 17.86 -13.47
CA LEU A 59 -2.02 17.77 -14.75
C LEU A 59 -2.83 18.43 -15.87
N LEU A 60 -4.12 18.09 -16.00
CA LEU A 60 -5.01 18.72 -16.96
C LEU A 60 -5.02 20.25 -16.85
N SER A 61 -4.93 20.79 -15.62
CA SER A 61 -4.88 22.24 -15.40
C SER A 61 -3.54 22.89 -15.77
N VAL A 62 -2.43 22.14 -15.74
CA VAL A 62 -1.08 22.68 -16.02
C VAL A 62 -0.73 22.58 -17.50
N ASP A 63 -1.05 21.46 -18.16
CA ASP A 63 -0.55 21.16 -19.51
C ASP A 63 -1.67 20.80 -20.51
N GLY A 64 -2.93 20.81 -20.07
CA GLY A 64 -4.09 20.58 -20.94
C GLY A 64 -4.25 19.14 -21.44
N ALA A 65 -3.35 18.22 -21.08
CA ALA A 65 -3.45 16.84 -21.55
C ALA A 65 -4.36 15.99 -20.64
N PRO A 66 -5.15 15.07 -21.21
CA PRO A 66 -6.02 14.22 -20.43
C PRO A 66 -5.22 13.23 -19.58
N ALA A 67 -5.67 12.98 -18.36
CA ALA A 67 -5.02 12.05 -17.41
C ALA A 67 -4.66 10.67 -18.01
N PHE A 68 -5.49 10.19 -18.94
CA PHE A 68 -5.27 8.93 -19.63
C PHE A 68 -3.95 8.92 -20.43
N SER A 69 -3.54 10.03 -21.06
CA SER A 69 -2.27 10.07 -21.79
C SER A 69 -1.08 9.90 -20.85
N TYR A 70 -1.19 10.33 -19.60
CA TYR A 70 -0.14 10.15 -18.60
C TYR A 70 -0.06 8.74 -18.07
N LEU A 71 -1.20 8.16 -17.72
CA LEU A 71 -1.27 6.75 -17.32
C LEU A 71 -0.80 5.84 -18.46
N TRP A 72 -1.21 6.12 -19.70
CA TRP A 72 -0.82 5.37 -20.88
C TRP A 72 0.67 5.52 -21.18
N ALA A 73 1.23 6.73 -21.11
CA ALA A 73 2.67 6.95 -21.33
C ALA A 73 3.54 6.29 -20.25
N GLY A 74 3.13 6.37 -18.98
CA GLY A 74 3.80 5.66 -17.88
C GLY A 74 3.71 4.15 -18.06
N PHE A 75 2.54 3.66 -18.50
CA PHE A 75 2.32 2.26 -18.82
C PHE A 75 3.23 1.79 -19.96
N THR A 76 3.27 2.49 -21.08
CA THR A 76 4.06 2.07 -22.25
C THR A 76 5.58 2.23 -22.05
N TYR A 77 6.04 3.27 -21.36
CA TYR A 77 7.46 3.51 -21.07
C TYR A 77 8.07 2.39 -20.23
N ASN A 78 7.37 1.93 -19.19
CA ASN A 78 7.87 0.86 -18.33
C ASN A 78 7.61 -0.55 -18.86
N PHE A 79 6.82 -0.74 -19.93
CA PHE A 79 6.71 -2.04 -20.59
C PHE A 79 7.89 -2.33 -21.53
N HIS A 80 8.57 -1.29 -22.01
CA HIS A 80 9.70 -1.41 -22.95
C HIS A 80 11.07 -1.23 -22.29
N GLY A 81 11.16 -0.49 -21.18
CA GLY A 81 12.35 -0.39 -20.33
C GLY A 81 12.20 -1.24 -19.07
N ASN A 82 13.28 -1.84 -18.57
CA ASN A 82 13.33 -2.66 -17.36
C ASN A 82 13.03 -1.87 -16.04
N GLY A 83 12.02 -0.99 -16.04
CA GLY A 83 11.65 -0.11 -14.93
C GLY A 83 10.84 -0.80 -13.83
N THR A 84 10.63 -0.09 -12.72
CA THR A 84 9.99 -0.62 -11.50
C THR A 84 8.59 -1.21 -11.72
N MET A 85 7.79 -0.66 -12.65
CA MET A 85 6.46 -1.19 -12.95
C MET A 85 6.51 -2.58 -13.60
N TRP A 86 7.52 -2.85 -14.43
CA TRP A 86 7.72 -4.16 -15.06
C TRP A 86 8.02 -5.23 -14.00
N MET A 87 8.84 -4.90 -13.01
CA MET A 87 9.19 -5.79 -11.89
C MET A 87 7.97 -6.14 -11.02
N PHE A 88 7.11 -5.16 -10.74
CA PHE A 88 5.84 -5.40 -10.04
C PHE A 88 4.89 -6.26 -10.87
N LEU A 89 4.79 -6.02 -12.18
CA LEU A 89 3.95 -6.81 -13.06
C LEU A 89 4.42 -8.27 -13.13
N GLN A 90 5.73 -8.51 -13.21
CA GLN A 90 6.30 -9.85 -13.12
C GLN A 90 5.87 -10.54 -11.83
N TRP A 91 5.93 -9.85 -10.69
CA TRP A 91 5.51 -10.44 -9.42
C TRP A 91 4.01 -10.68 -9.32
N CYS A 92 3.19 -9.76 -9.80
CA CYS A 92 1.75 -9.97 -9.87
C CYS A 92 1.44 -11.16 -10.78
N THR A 93 2.21 -11.36 -11.85
CA THR A 93 2.08 -12.51 -12.76
C THR A 93 2.53 -13.82 -12.10
N LEU A 94 3.71 -13.85 -11.47
CA LEU A 94 4.24 -15.01 -10.75
C LEU A 94 3.34 -15.42 -9.59
N GLY A 95 2.86 -14.44 -8.83
CA GLY A 95 1.97 -14.69 -7.70
C GLY A 95 0.55 -15.04 -8.15
N THR A 96 0.05 -14.51 -9.27
CA THR A 96 -1.18 -14.99 -9.92
C THR A 96 -1.01 -16.42 -10.40
N PHE A 97 0.12 -16.76 -11.02
CA PHE A 97 0.45 -18.11 -11.44
C PHE A 97 0.50 -19.07 -10.25
N ALA A 98 1.15 -18.69 -9.15
CA ALA A 98 1.17 -19.47 -7.91
C ALA A 98 -0.24 -19.69 -7.34
N LEU A 99 -1.09 -18.66 -7.33
CA LEU A 99 -2.50 -18.78 -6.93
C LEU A 99 -3.27 -19.75 -7.84
N LEU A 100 -3.07 -19.68 -9.16
CA LEU A 100 -3.71 -20.57 -10.13
C LEU A 100 -3.23 -22.03 -9.98
N VAL A 101 -1.93 -22.24 -9.75
CA VAL A 101 -1.37 -23.58 -9.48
C VAL A 101 -1.95 -24.15 -8.20
N VAL A 102 -1.99 -23.39 -7.11
CA VAL A 102 -2.58 -23.85 -5.84
C VAL A 102 -4.09 -24.09 -5.96
N ALA A 103 -4.80 -23.29 -6.75
CA ALA A 103 -6.22 -23.49 -7.05
C ALA A 103 -6.47 -24.76 -7.89
N ALA A 104 -5.54 -25.13 -8.78
CA ALA A 104 -5.65 -26.29 -9.66
C ALA A 104 -5.14 -27.60 -9.05
N LEU A 105 -4.12 -27.56 -8.18
CA LEU A 105 -3.47 -28.72 -7.56
C LEU A 105 -4.46 -29.71 -6.90
N PRO A 106 -5.48 -29.26 -6.14
CA PRO A 106 -6.45 -30.16 -5.53
C PRO A 106 -7.41 -30.82 -6.53
N MET A 107 -7.65 -30.21 -7.69
CA MET A 107 -8.51 -30.75 -8.75
C MET A 107 -7.77 -31.81 -9.60
N ALA A 108 -6.44 -31.72 -9.67
CA ALA A 108 -5.60 -32.58 -10.49
C ALA A 108 -4.97 -33.77 -9.73
N ALA A 109 -4.56 -33.58 -8.47
CA ALA A 109 -3.67 -34.54 -7.79
C ALA A 109 -4.27 -35.28 -6.57
N GLY A 110 -5.35 -34.78 -5.96
CA GLY A 110 -5.91 -35.36 -4.73
C GLY A 110 -4.91 -35.40 -3.54
N GLY A 111 -5.32 -35.95 -2.39
CA GLY A 111 -4.41 -36.21 -1.26
C GLY A 111 -3.93 -34.96 -0.49
N LYS A 112 -2.62 -34.90 -0.15
CA LYS A 112 -2.04 -33.82 0.68
C LYS A 112 -2.18 -32.41 0.06
N ALA A 113 -2.27 -32.32 -1.27
CA ALA A 113 -2.51 -31.05 -1.96
C ALA A 113 -3.90 -30.47 -1.66
N ALA A 114 -4.90 -31.33 -1.43
CA ALA A 114 -6.24 -30.89 -1.03
C ALA A 114 -6.25 -30.28 0.39
N LEU A 115 -5.31 -30.62 1.27
CA LEU A 115 -5.20 -30.05 2.62
C LEU A 115 -5.01 -28.53 2.57
N VAL A 116 -4.32 -28.01 1.56
CA VAL A 116 -4.08 -26.57 1.38
C VAL A 116 -5.39 -25.81 1.15
N MET A 117 -6.36 -26.42 0.48
CA MET A 117 -7.65 -25.81 0.15
C MET A 117 -8.80 -26.25 1.07
N GLN A 118 -8.56 -27.13 2.06
CA GLN A 118 -9.60 -27.56 3.00
C GLN A 118 -10.21 -26.39 3.77
N GLY A 119 -9.41 -25.39 4.14
CA GLY A 119 -9.92 -24.17 4.77
C GLY A 119 -10.86 -23.37 3.85
N VAL A 120 -10.56 -23.34 2.54
CA VAL A 120 -11.36 -22.63 1.51
C VAL A 120 -12.66 -23.38 1.20
N TRP A 121 -12.62 -24.71 1.20
CA TRP A 121 -13.77 -25.56 0.89
C TRP A 121 -14.66 -25.88 2.09
N ARG A 122 -14.32 -25.36 3.28
CA ARG A 122 -15.07 -25.66 4.50
C ARG A 122 -16.53 -25.20 4.35
N GLY A 123 -17.46 -26.12 4.56
CA GLY A 123 -18.91 -25.86 4.40
C GLY A 123 -19.40 -25.79 2.95
N GLN A 124 -18.57 -26.16 1.97
CA GLN A 124 -18.97 -26.23 0.55
C GLN A 124 -19.24 -27.68 0.15
N GLU A 125 -20.46 -27.94 -0.30
CA GLU A 125 -20.88 -29.25 -0.80
C GLU A 125 -20.79 -29.34 -2.32
N GLY A 126 -20.44 -30.53 -2.81
CA GLY A 126 -20.34 -30.82 -4.24
C GLY A 126 -19.16 -30.15 -4.96
N VAL A 127 -18.92 -30.59 -6.20
CA VAL A 127 -17.83 -30.09 -7.05
C VAL A 127 -18.02 -28.61 -7.39
N LEU A 128 -19.26 -28.21 -7.69
CA LEU A 128 -19.58 -26.83 -8.06
C LEU A 128 -19.36 -25.83 -6.90
N GLY A 129 -19.72 -26.20 -5.67
CA GLY A 129 -19.51 -25.36 -4.49
C GLY A 129 -18.03 -25.13 -4.22
N ARG A 130 -17.22 -26.20 -4.27
CA ARG A 130 -15.76 -26.11 -4.13
C ARG A 130 -15.13 -25.30 -5.25
N ALA A 131 -15.58 -25.48 -6.50
CA ALA A 131 -15.09 -24.68 -7.64
C ALA A 131 -15.39 -23.19 -7.45
N LYS A 132 -16.61 -22.82 -7.04
CA LYS A 132 -16.97 -21.43 -6.73
C LYS A 132 -16.11 -20.84 -5.62
N ALA A 133 -15.91 -21.58 -4.53
CA ALA A 133 -15.07 -21.13 -3.42
C ALA A 133 -13.60 -20.95 -3.83
N THR A 134 -13.05 -21.88 -4.62
CA THR A 134 -11.71 -21.76 -5.20
C THR A 134 -11.58 -20.53 -6.09
N LEU A 135 -12.55 -20.29 -6.99
CA LEU A 135 -12.55 -19.11 -7.86
C LEU A 135 -12.63 -17.81 -7.05
N ALA A 136 -13.48 -17.78 -6.04
CA ALA A 136 -13.65 -16.64 -5.15
C ALA A 136 -12.37 -16.34 -4.34
N TRP A 137 -11.72 -17.39 -3.81
CA TRP A 137 -10.43 -17.29 -3.14
C TRP A 137 -9.31 -16.84 -4.09
N GLY A 138 -9.27 -17.37 -5.31
CA GLY A 138 -8.29 -16.97 -6.34
C GLY A 138 -8.47 -15.52 -6.76
N ALA A 139 -9.71 -15.10 -7.02
CA ALA A 139 -10.06 -13.72 -7.36
C ALA A 139 -9.72 -12.75 -6.23
N GLY A 140 -9.96 -13.13 -4.97
CA GLY A 140 -9.56 -12.35 -3.80
C GLY A 140 -8.03 -12.22 -3.69
N GLY A 141 -7.29 -13.29 -3.98
CA GLY A 141 -5.83 -13.29 -4.02
C GLY A 141 -5.27 -12.41 -5.15
N ILE A 142 -5.84 -12.47 -6.36
CA ILE A 142 -5.46 -11.58 -7.47
C ILE A 142 -5.76 -10.13 -7.12
N ARG A 143 -6.90 -9.87 -6.45
CA ARG A 143 -7.25 -8.53 -5.99
C ARG A 143 -6.24 -7.98 -4.97
N ALA A 144 -5.47 -8.82 -4.29
CA ALA A 144 -4.41 -8.37 -3.38
C ALA A 144 -3.34 -7.51 -4.06
N TYR A 145 -3.12 -7.68 -5.38
CA TYR A 145 -2.14 -6.91 -6.14
C TYR A 145 -2.66 -5.57 -6.62
N VAL A 146 -3.98 -5.39 -6.70
CA VAL A 146 -4.59 -4.20 -7.28
C VAL A 146 -4.10 -2.92 -6.59
N PRO A 147 -4.05 -2.84 -5.24
CA PRO A 147 -3.55 -1.64 -4.58
C PRO A 147 -2.07 -1.35 -4.86
N PHE A 148 -1.23 -2.39 -5.02
CA PHE A 148 0.19 -2.20 -5.36
C PHE A 148 0.35 -1.67 -6.78
N LEU A 149 -0.28 -2.31 -7.75
CA LEU A 149 -0.25 -1.90 -9.16
C LEU A 149 -0.80 -0.48 -9.33
N ALA A 150 -1.90 -0.17 -8.63
CA ALA A 150 -2.51 1.14 -8.74
C ALA A 150 -1.70 2.23 -8.01
N CYS A 151 -1.04 1.94 -6.88
CA CYS A 151 -0.05 2.84 -6.28
C CYS A 151 1.10 3.13 -7.27
N MET A 152 1.62 2.12 -7.95
CA MET A 152 2.66 2.31 -8.97
C MET A 152 2.19 3.15 -10.16
N GLY A 153 0.94 2.94 -10.62
CA GLY A 153 0.34 3.80 -11.65
C GLY A 153 0.28 5.27 -11.22
N VAL A 154 -0.05 5.55 -9.96
CA VAL A 154 0.00 6.91 -9.39
C VAL A 154 1.43 7.44 -9.34
N TYR A 155 2.40 6.62 -8.90
CA TYR A 155 3.80 6.99 -8.83
C TYR A 155 4.37 7.42 -10.20
N GLU A 156 4.02 6.72 -11.29
CA GLU A 156 4.45 7.11 -12.62
C GLU A 156 3.91 8.49 -13.05
N MET A 157 2.71 8.86 -12.61
CA MET A 157 2.18 10.21 -12.84
C MET A 157 2.99 11.28 -12.10
N LEU A 158 3.56 10.96 -10.93
CA LEU A 158 4.34 11.91 -10.13
C LEU A 158 5.59 12.43 -10.83
N LYS A 159 6.24 11.59 -11.65
CA LYS A 159 7.43 11.96 -12.42
C LYS A 159 7.18 13.18 -13.31
N ARG A 160 5.94 13.38 -13.78
CA ARG A 160 5.51 14.55 -14.55
C ARG A 160 4.82 15.62 -13.70
N LEU A 161 3.99 15.19 -12.75
CA LEU A 161 3.23 16.09 -11.87
C LEU A 161 4.16 16.98 -11.04
N ILE A 162 5.22 16.43 -10.47
CA ILE A 162 6.09 17.19 -9.57
C ILE A 162 6.81 18.33 -10.33
N PRO A 163 7.46 18.10 -11.49
CA PRO A 163 7.95 19.20 -12.33
C PRO A 163 6.88 20.19 -12.77
N ALA A 164 5.69 19.72 -13.13
CA ALA A 164 4.57 20.58 -13.54
C ALA A 164 4.12 21.54 -12.43
N VAL A 165 4.07 21.06 -11.17
CA VAL A 165 3.58 21.84 -10.02
C VAL A 165 4.70 22.64 -9.33
N ARG A 166 5.93 22.10 -9.29
CA ARG A 166 7.05 22.67 -8.50
C ARG A 166 8.17 23.27 -9.34
N GLY A 167 8.10 23.18 -10.67
CA GLY A 167 9.15 23.68 -11.56
C GLY A 167 10.47 22.97 -11.31
N SER A 168 11.55 23.72 -11.07
CA SER A 168 12.88 23.19 -10.72
C SER A 168 13.17 23.15 -9.22
N ARG A 169 12.20 23.51 -8.36
CA ARG A 169 12.43 23.60 -6.90
C ARG A 169 12.70 22.22 -6.30
N LEU A 170 13.76 22.16 -5.50
CA LEU A 170 14.19 21.00 -4.70
C LEU A 170 14.44 21.45 -3.26
N TYR A 171 14.36 20.51 -2.31
CA TYR A 171 14.63 20.74 -0.88
C TYR A 171 15.86 19.97 -0.37
N ASP A 172 16.71 19.48 -1.27
CA ASP A 172 17.91 18.71 -0.96
C ASP A 172 18.91 19.47 -0.05
N VAL A 173 19.03 20.79 -0.20
CA VAL A 173 19.93 21.60 0.64
C VAL A 173 19.43 21.65 2.08
N GLU A 174 18.12 21.80 2.28
CA GLU A 174 17.47 21.77 3.59
C GLU A 174 17.61 20.39 4.24
N MET A 175 17.42 19.31 3.49
CA MET A 175 17.67 17.95 3.97
C MET A 175 19.12 17.73 4.37
N ALA A 176 20.06 18.17 3.53
CA ALA A 176 21.48 18.08 3.82
C ALA A 176 21.87 18.86 5.08
N ARG A 177 21.34 20.09 5.27
CA ARG A 177 21.58 20.87 6.49
C ARG A 177 21.11 20.13 7.74
N PHE A 178 19.98 19.44 7.66
CA PHE A 178 19.50 18.61 8.76
C PHE A 178 20.43 17.41 9.01
N ASP A 179 20.89 16.74 7.95
CA ASP A 179 21.91 15.68 8.03
C ASP A 179 23.15 16.16 8.80
N TYR A 180 23.74 17.29 8.40
CA TYR A 180 24.90 17.88 9.08
C TYR A 180 24.62 18.21 10.53
N TRP A 181 23.47 18.81 10.81
CA TRP A 181 23.08 19.16 12.17
C TRP A 181 22.95 17.91 13.05
N LEU A 182 22.42 16.81 12.52
CA LEU A 182 22.19 15.59 13.29
C LEU A 182 23.45 14.72 13.44
N LEU A 183 24.25 14.58 12.38
CA LEU A 183 25.32 13.57 12.30
C LEU A 183 26.72 14.17 12.11
N GLY A 184 26.84 15.49 11.94
CA GLY A 184 28.10 16.17 11.66
C GLY A 184 28.60 16.06 10.21
N ASP A 185 27.96 15.22 9.39
CA ASP A 185 28.23 15.08 7.95
C ASP A 185 26.99 14.54 7.22
N LEU A 186 27.05 14.40 5.89
CA LEU A 186 26.02 13.71 5.12
C LEU A 186 25.91 12.25 5.56
N SER A 187 24.71 11.83 5.91
CA SER A 187 24.40 10.46 6.34
C SER A 187 24.87 9.43 5.31
N ALA A 188 24.64 9.72 4.04
CA ALA A 188 25.07 8.90 2.92
C ALA A 188 26.61 8.73 2.88
N ALA A 189 27.37 9.81 3.05
CA ALA A 189 28.83 9.75 3.07
C ALA A 189 29.36 8.95 4.27
N ILE A 190 28.76 9.13 5.44
CA ILE A 190 29.10 8.36 6.66
C ILE A 190 28.90 6.86 6.43
N VAL A 191 27.72 6.47 5.92
CA VAL A 191 27.39 5.06 5.68
C VAL A 191 28.30 4.46 4.61
N ARG A 192 28.53 5.19 3.51
CA ARG A 192 29.41 4.71 2.43
C ARG A 192 30.83 4.48 2.93
N LYS A 193 31.40 5.43 3.67
CA LYS A 193 32.73 5.30 4.29
C LYS A 193 32.80 4.11 5.24
N ALA A 194 31.76 3.89 6.06
CA ALA A 194 31.70 2.77 6.98
C ALA A 194 31.65 1.41 6.25
N MET A 195 30.93 1.33 5.12
CA MET A 195 30.81 0.12 4.32
C MET A 195 32.10 -0.21 3.55
N HIS A 196 32.91 0.78 3.17
CA HIS A 196 34.22 0.54 2.54
C HIS A 196 35.32 0.02 3.49
N ALA A 197 34.99 -0.38 4.72
CA ALA A 197 35.97 -0.96 5.64
C ALA A 197 36.55 -2.28 5.10
N ASP A 198 37.88 -2.44 5.20
CA ASP A 198 38.63 -3.56 4.62
C ASP A 198 38.08 -4.95 5.00
N TRP A 199 37.61 -5.09 6.24
CA TRP A 199 37.08 -6.36 6.74
C TRP A 199 35.79 -6.77 6.03
N ILE A 200 34.97 -5.83 5.55
CA ILE A 200 33.75 -6.14 4.80
C ILE A 200 34.12 -6.65 3.40
N ASN A 201 35.09 -6.01 2.75
CA ASN A 201 35.60 -6.46 1.46
C ASN A 201 36.29 -7.83 1.56
N ALA A 202 37.08 -8.05 2.62
CA ALA A 202 37.70 -9.36 2.90
C ALA A 202 36.66 -10.45 3.16
N LEU A 203 35.58 -10.14 3.89
CA LEU A 203 34.48 -11.08 4.12
C LEU A 203 33.79 -11.47 2.80
N LEU A 204 33.53 -10.50 1.91
CA LEU A 204 32.93 -10.78 0.61
C LEU A 204 33.84 -11.58 -0.31
N ALA A 205 35.14 -11.26 -0.32
CA ALA A 205 36.13 -12.02 -1.09
C ALA A 205 36.29 -13.47 -0.61
N ALA A 206 35.93 -13.77 0.64
CA ALA A 206 35.94 -15.13 1.18
C ALA A 206 34.69 -15.96 0.81
N LEU A 207 33.65 -15.34 0.25
CA LEU A 207 32.47 -16.07 -0.21
C LEU A 207 32.79 -16.81 -1.53
N PRO A 208 32.19 -17.99 -1.76
CA PRO A 208 32.41 -18.76 -2.99
C PRO A 208 31.72 -18.15 -4.23
N PHE A 209 31.11 -16.97 -4.09
CA PHE A 209 30.40 -16.26 -5.14
C PHE A 209 31.05 -14.91 -5.37
N GLU A 210 31.21 -14.50 -6.63
CA GLU A 210 31.73 -13.18 -7.02
C GLU A 210 30.68 -12.08 -6.81
N LEU A 211 30.26 -11.86 -5.56
CA LEU A 211 29.33 -10.79 -5.19
C LEU A 211 30.08 -9.57 -4.69
N THR A 212 29.81 -8.41 -5.29
CA THR A 212 30.32 -7.12 -4.82
C THR A 212 29.42 -6.55 -3.72
N GLN A 213 29.93 -5.60 -2.94
CA GLN A 213 29.12 -4.84 -1.98
C GLN A 213 27.92 -4.19 -2.65
N LEU A 214 28.14 -3.67 -3.86
CA LEU A 214 27.10 -3.03 -4.64
C LEU A 214 25.98 -4.02 -4.97
N ASP A 215 26.29 -5.22 -5.46
CA ASP A 215 25.28 -6.23 -5.80
C ASP A 215 24.37 -6.53 -4.60
N ILE A 216 24.96 -6.61 -3.40
CA ILE A 216 24.23 -6.85 -2.16
C ILE A 216 23.36 -5.65 -1.80
N HIS A 217 23.91 -4.43 -1.89
CA HIS A 217 23.15 -3.22 -1.59
C HIS A 217 22.01 -3.01 -2.58
N GLU A 218 22.21 -3.24 -3.87
CA GLU A 218 21.17 -3.17 -4.89
C GLU A 218 20.08 -4.22 -4.67
N ALA A 219 20.47 -5.47 -4.37
CA ALA A 219 19.53 -6.54 -4.05
C ALA A 219 18.70 -6.20 -2.80
N CYS A 220 19.32 -5.66 -1.76
CA CYS A 220 18.61 -5.18 -0.57
C CYS A 220 17.68 -4.02 -0.95
N TYR A 221 18.20 -3.02 -1.65
CA TYR A 221 17.48 -1.81 -2.05
C TYR A 221 16.21 -2.14 -2.82
N ILE A 222 16.25 -3.10 -3.74
CA ILE A 222 15.10 -3.48 -4.57
C ILE A 222 14.12 -4.44 -3.87
N SER A 223 14.57 -5.13 -2.82
CA SER A 223 13.81 -6.20 -2.16
C SER A 223 12.45 -5.74 -1.62
N TYR A 224 12.29 -4.46 -1.23
CA TYR A 224 11.05 -3.94 -0.65
C TYR A 224 9.86 -4.05 -1.62
N VAL A 225 10.11 -3.94 -2.93
CA VAL A 225 9.12 -4.14 -4.01
C VAL A 225 8.53 -5.54 -3.96
N TYR A 226 9.35 -6.52 -3.60
CA TYR A 226 8.99 -7.94 -3.57
C TYR A 226 8.45 -8.39 -2.21
N ALA A 227 8.99 -7.82 -1.14
CA ALA A 227 8.65 -8.17 0.23
C ALA A 227 7.16 -7.92 0.50
N ALA A 228 6.63 -6.76 0.11
CA ALA A 228 5.26 -6.41 0.41
C ALA A 228 4.22 -7.34 -0.27
N PRO A 229 4.27 -7.60 -1.59
CA PRO A 229 3.42 -8.61 -2.22
C PRO A 229 3.61 -10.02 -1.62
N ALA A 230 4.85 -10.42 -1.30
CA ALA A 230 5.12 -11.72 -0.69
C ALA A 230 4.44 -11.89 0.68
N LEU A 231 4.46 -10.86 1.53
CA LEU A 231 3.75 -10.89 2.81
C LEU A 231 2.23 -10.89 2.62
N ALA A 232 1.72 -10.06 1.70
CA ALA A 232 0.29 -10.02 1.38
C ALA A 232 -0.22 -11.41 0.95
N LEU A 233 0.48 -12.06 0.03
CA LEU A 233 0.18 -13.43 -0.38
C LEU A 233 0.27 -14.40 0.78
N SER A 234 1.33 -14.33 1.56
CA SER A 234 1.52 -15.24 2.70
C SER A 234 0.36 -15.14 3.69
N LEU A 235 -0.08 -13.92 4.02
CA LEU A 235 -1.25 -13.70 4.86
C LEU A 235 -2.54 -14.22 4.21
N TRP A 236 -2.67 -14.09 2.89
CA TRP A 236 -3.79 -14.62 2.11
C TRP A 236 -3.86 -16.15 2.15
N PHE A 237 -2.74 -16.83 1.86
CA PHE A 237 -2.61 -18.28 1.86
C PHE A 237 -2.80 -18.88 3.27
N LEU A 238 -2.30 -18.19 4.30
CA LEU A 238 -2.47 -18.60 5.69
C LEU A 238 -3.89 -18.32 6.24
N GLY A 239 -4.80 -17.76 5.44
CA GLY A 239 -6.16 -17.42 5.88
C GLY A 239 -6.22 -16.30 6.92
N ARG A 240 -5.13 -15.53 7.09
CA ARG A 240 -5.02 -14.45 8.08
C ARG A 240 -5.62 -13.14 7.55
N ARG A 241 -6.91 -13.20 7.20
CA ARG A 241 -7.66 -12.12 6.50
C ARG A 241 -7.58 -10.77 7.20
N GLU A 242 -7.73 -10.74 8.51
CA GLU A 242 -7.67 -9.48 9.27
C GLU A 242 -6.28 -8.81 9.17
N HIS A 243 -5.20 -9.60 9.29
CA HIS A 243 -3.84 -9.09 9.15
C HIS A 243 -3.56 -8.66 7.72
N PHE A 244 -4.03 -9.44 6.74
CA PHE A 244 -3.95 -9.10 5.33
C PHE A 244 -4.59 -7.74 5.06
N ASP A 245 -5.86 -7.58 5.43
CA ASP A 245 -6.58 -6.33 5.17
C ASP A 245 -5.87 -5.16 5.85
N ARG A 246 -5.51 -5.29 7.15
CA ARG A 246 -4.77 -4.23 7.86
C ARG A 246 -3.49 -3.84 7.15
N PHE A 247 -2.72 -4.81 6.66
CA PHE A 247 -1.46 -4.55 5.95
C PHE A 247 -1.67 -3.84 4.61
N ILE A 248 -2.59 -4.32 3.78
CA ILE A 248 -2.92 -3.68 2.49
C ILE A 248 -3.40 -2.25 2.72
N GLY A 249 -4.32 -2.04 3.65
CA GLY A 249 -4.82 -0.70 3.98
C GLY A 249 -3.70 0.25 4.45
N ALA A 250 -2.77 -0.25 5.27
CA ALA A 250 -1.63 0.53 5.73
C ALA A 250 -0.66 0.87 4.59
N ILE A 251 -0.34 -0.07 3.71
CA ILE A 251 0.53 0.18 2.55
C ILE A 251 -0.10 1.20 1.61
N THR A 252 -1.38 1.06 1.30
CA THR A 252 -2.08 1.98 0.41
C THR A 252 -2.12 3.39 0.99
N LEU A 253 -2.47 3.53 2.28
CA LEU A 253 -2.47 4.82 2.95
C LEU A 253 -1.06 5.42 3.04
N CYS A 254 -0.05 4.59 3.32
CA CYS A 254 1.35 5.03 3.37
C CYS A 254 1.84 5.53 2.02
N GLY A 255 1.61 4.77 0.94
CA GLY A 255 1.98 5.18 -0.42
C GLY A 255 1.28 6.48 -0.81
N ALA A 256 -0.02 6.57 -0.54
CA ALA A 256 -0.81 7.77 -0.78
C ALA A 256 -0.23 9.03 -0.12
N LEU A 257 0.11 8.93 1.16
CA LEU A 257 0.68 10.04 1.92
C LEU A 257 2.13 10.35 1.50
N ALA A 258 2.92 9.33 1.15
CA ALA A 258 4.27 9.53 0.61
C ALA A 258 4.23 10.30 -0.72
N TYR A 259 3.28 9.98 -1.60
CA TYR A 259 3.09 10.69 -2.87
C TYR A 259 2.73 12.16 -2.68
N VAL A 260 1.88 12.47 -1.69
CA VAL A 260 1.65 13.86 -1.27
C VAL A 260 2.94 14.49 -0.77
N GLY A 261 3.73 13.77 0.03
CA GLY A 261 5.06 14.17 0.48
C GLY A 261 5.99 14.56 -0.67
N TYR A 262 6.08 13.73 -1.72
CA TYR A 262 6.90 14.01 -2.92
C TYR A 262 6.50 15.30 -3.64
N VAL A 263 5.20 15.60 -3.69
CA VAL A 263 4.71 16.85 -4.27
C VAL A 263 4.99 18.05 -3.35
N LEU A 264 4.90 17.88 -2.02
CA LEU A 264 5.11 18.96 -1.06
C LEU A 264 6.59 19.32 -0.88
N VAL A 265 7.45 18.30 -0.80
CA VAL A 265 8.87 18.41 -0.51
C VAL A 265 9.64 17.57 -1.55
N PRO A 266 9.74 18.04 -2.81
CA PRO A 266 10.50 17.35 -3.84
C PRO A 266 11.99 17.30 -3.47
N VAL A 267 12.53 16.09 -3.39
CA VAL A 267 13.93 15.80 -3.04
C VAL A 267 14.42 14.69 -3.96
N VAL A 268 15.65 14.78 -4.46
CA VAL A 268 16.23 13.80 -5.41
C VAL A 268 17.28 12.89 -4.75
N GLY A 269 17.96 13.36 -3.71
CA GLY A 269 18.94 12.60 -2.95
C GLY A 269 20.40 13.10 -3.12
N PRO A 270 21.28 12.79 -2.15
CA PRO A 270 22.63 13.34 -2.09
C PRO A 270 23.47 13.08 -3.34
N LYS A 271 23.32 11.91 -3.97
CA LYS A 271 24.14 11.54 -5.14
C LYS A 271 23.96 12.47 -6.35
N TYR A 272 22.80 13.12 -6.47
CA TYR A 272 22.48 13.99 -7.60
C TYR A 272 22.84 15.46 -7.33
N VAL A 273 22.91 15.87 -6.06
CA VAL A 273 23.13 17.27 -5.65
C VAL A 273 24.56 17.51 -5.15
N PHE A 274 25.19 16.49 -4.55
CA PHE A 274 26.54 16.55 -3.99
C PHE A 274 27.43 15.43 -4.54
N PRO A 275 27.65 15.33 -5.87
CA PRO A 275 28.37 14.22 -6.49
C PRO A 275 29.80 14.07 -5.95
N ASP A 276 30.50 15.17 -5.72
CA ASP A 276 31.89 15.16 -5.22
C ASP A 276 32.01 14.71 -3.76
N ARG A 277 30.92 14.79 -2.99
CA ARG A 277 30.87 14.32 -1.60
C ARG A 277 30.36 12.89 -1.48
N TRP A 278 30.02 12.30 -2.62
CA TRP A 278 29.38 11.00 -2.75
C TRP A 278 30.29 9.96 -3.44
N LEU A 279 31.17 10.39 -4.34
CA LEU A 279 31.80 9.50 -5.32
C LEU A 279 33.15 8.90 -4.89
N GLU A 280 33.11 7.57 -4.70
CA GLU A 280 34.10 6.59 -5.18
C GLU A 280 33.30 5.34 -5.63
N ALA A 281 32.69 5.35 -6.82
CA ALA A 281 31.92 4.23 -7.37
C ALA A 281 32.37 3.91 -8.80
N SER A 282 32.36 2.64 -9.21
CA SER A 282 32.68 2.28 -10.60
C SER A 282 31.58 2.77 -11.57
N PRO A 283 31.91 3.17 -12.81
CA PRO A 283 30.93 3.67 -13.78
C PRO A 283 29.80 2.68 -14.13
N ALA A 284 30.07 1.36 -14.09
CA ALA A 284 29.09 0.33 -14.42
C ALA A 284 28.02 0.12 -13.32
N ALA A 285 28.37 0.42 -12.07
CA ALA A 285 27.47 0.39 -10.92
C ALA A 285 26.40 1.48 -10.97
N LEU A 286 26.79 2.65 -11.46
CA LEU A 286 25.93 3.83 -11.52
C LEU A 286 24.88 3.69 -12.64
N SER A 287 25.19 2.99 -13.73
CA SER A 287 24.33 2.93 -14.91
C SER A 287 23.03 2.16 -14.71
N PHE A 288 23.02 1.01 -14.03
CA PHE A 288 21.80 0.21 -13.87
C PHE A 288 20.72 0.93 -13.05
N MET A 289 21.12 1.56 -11.94
CA MET A 289 20.18 2.30 -11.10
C MET A 289 19.80 3.67 -11.67
N ASP A 290 20.67 4.33 -12.42
CA ASP A 290 20.27 5.54 -13.14
C ASP A 290 19.28 5.24 -14.27
N ASP A 291 19.40 4.09 -14.93
CA ASP A 291 18.45 3.63 -15.96
C ASP A 291 17.07 3.27 -15.38
N ILE A 292 17.02 2.67 -14.17
CA ILE A 292 15.77 2.30 -13.50
C ILE A 292 15.13 3.49 -12.79
N LYS A 293 15.94 4.28 -12.08
CA LYS A 293 15.45 5.30 -11.14
C LYS A 293 15.43 6.69 -11.76
N GLY A 294 16.44 7.09 -12.54
CA GLY A 294 16.60 8.47 -13.00
C GLY A 294 16.62 9.50 -11.86
N MET A 295 16.70 10.79 -12.21
CA MET A 295 16.65 11.90 -11.23
C MET A 295 15.20 12.19 -10.81
N ASN A 296 14.52 11.20 -10.22
CA ASN A 296 13.15 11.36 -9.71
C ASN A 296 13.14 12.14 -8.39
N ARG A 297 12.07 12.92 -8.18
CA ARG A 297 11.86 13.75 -6.99
C ARG A 297 11.04 13.02 -5.93
N ASP A 298 11.46 11.79 -5.64
CA ASP A 298 10.72 10.79 -4.85
C ASP A 298 11.46 10.35 -3.57
N CYS A 299 12.36 11.21 -3.08
CA CYS A 299 13.18 10.89 -1.92
C CYS A 299 12.42 11.08 -0.59
N PHE A 300 11.72 12.21 -0.39
CA PHE A 300 11.06 12.54 0.89
C PHE A 300 9.53 12.33 0.86
N PRO A 301 8.93 11.50 1.71
CA PRO A 301 9.55 10.56 2.66
C PRO A 301 9.94 9.23 1.98
N SER A 302 10.91 8.51 2.56
CA SER A 302 11.44 7.28 1.95
C SER A 302 10.41 6.14 1.95
N LEU A 303 9.93 5.73 0.77
CA LEU A 303 9.02 4.59 0.63
C LEU A 303 9.72 3.25 0.88
N HIS A 304 10.99 3.14 0.47
CA HIS A 304 11.86 2.00 0.81
C HIS A 304 11.83 1.75 2.31
N THR A 305 11.96 2.82 3.09
CA THR A 305 11.91 2.77 4.54
C THR A 305 10.52 2.45 5.07
N ALA A 306 9.52 3.17 4.57
CA ALA A 306 8.17 3.08 5.11
C ALA A 306 7.54 1.70 4.84
N TRP A 307 7.68 1.16 3.63
CA TRP A 307 7.13 -0.16 3.29
C TRP A 307 7.90 -1.31 3.92
N THR A 308 9.22 -1.19 4.06
CA THR A 308 10.02 -2.16 4.83
C THR A 308 9.61 -2.17 6.30
N THR A 309 9.39 -1.00 6.90
CA THR A 309 8.90 -0.88 8.28
C THR A 309 7.51 -1.50 8.43
N LEU A 310 6.58 -1.20 7.51
CA LEU A 310 5.24 -1.78 7.50
C LEU A 310 5.27 -3.31 7.33
N PHE A 311 6.15 -3.82 6.47
CA PHE A 311 6.39 -5.25 6.33
C PHE A 311 6.79 -5.84 7.67
N LEU A 312 7.81 -5.29 8.35
CA LEU A 312 8.34 -5.85 9.59
C LEU A 312 7.29 -5.84 10.71
N ILE A 313 6.57 -4.72 10.89
CA ILE A 313 5.49 -4.61 11.87
C ILE A 313 4.39 -5.65 11.57
N SER A 314 3.99 -5.77 10.30
CA SER A 314 2.89 -6.64 9.89
C SER A 314 3.27 -8.13 9.91
N ALA A 315 4.50 -8.46 9.54
CA ALA A 315 5.05 -9.81 9.62
C ALA A 315 5.21 -10.25 11.08
N TRP A 316 5.66 -9.38 11.99
CA TRP A 316 5.75 -9.71 13.42
C TRP A 316 4.40 -10.15 14.02
N ARG A 317 3.30 -9.51 13.60
CA ARG A 317 1.95 -9.81 14.07
C ARG A 317 1.26 -10.93 13.27
N GLY A 318 1.53 -10.98 11.97
CA GLY A 318 0.78 -11.78 11.01
C GLY A 318 1.53 -12.98 10.45
N CYS A 319 2.85 -13.04 10.46
CA CYS A 319 3.66 -14.18 10.02
C CYS A 319 5.11 -14.09 10.56
N ARG A 320 5.32 -14.47 11.84
CA ARG A 320 6.62 -14.31 12.55
C ARG A 320 7.84 -14.92 11.82
N PRO A 321 7.75 -16.07 11.14
CA PRO A 321 8.90 -16.58 10.40
C PRO A 321 9.39 -15.61 9.32
N LEU A 322 8.47 -14.98 8.57
CA LEU A 322 8.84 -14.00 7.55
C LEU A 322 9.47 -12.73 8.13
N PHE A 323 9.10 -12.36 9.36
CA PHE A 323 9.78 -11.27 10.06
C PHE A 323 11.27 -11.58 10.25
N TRP A 324 11.60 -12.74 10.81
CA TRP A 324 13.00 -13.09 11.09
C TRP A 324 13.83 -13.29 9.83
N VAL A 325 13.22 -13.85 8.78
CA VAL A 325 13.88 -14.01 7.47
C VAL A 325 14.17 -12.65 6.82
N TYR A 326 13.19 -11.73 6.85
CA TYR A 326 13.33 -10.45 6.16
C TYR A 326 14.01 -9.37 7.01
N LEU A 327 14.07 -9.50 8.33
CA LEU A 327 14.72 -8.51 9.21
C LEU A 327 16.14 -8.14 8.77
N PRO A 328 17.07 -9.09 8.52
CA PRO A 328 18.41 -8.72 8.04
C PRO A 328 18.37 -8.02 6.68
N VAL A 329 17.49 -8.43 5.77
CA VAL A 329 17.31 -7.79 4.46
C VAL A 329 16.74 -6.38 4.60
N GLY A 330 15.77 -6.18 5.50
CA GLY A 330 15.16 -4.88 5.78
C GLY A 330 16.13 -3.89 6.43
N ILE A 331 17.01 -4.36 7.32
CA ILE A 331 18.15 -3.56 7.79
C ILE A 331 19.06 -3.21 6.61
N GLY A 332 19.33 -4.18 5.73
CA GLY A 332 20.05 -3.99 4.47
C GLY A 332 19.42 -2.94 3.56
N VAL A 333 18.08 -2.85 3.48
CA VAL A 333 17.36 -1.80 2.72
C VAL A 333 17.71 -0.42 3.26
N TYR A 334 17.65 -0.22 4.58
CA TYR A 334 17.97 1.08 5.19
C TYR A 334 19.41 1.49 4.94
N ILE A 335 20.35 0.54 5.09
CA ILE A 335 21.76 0.78 4.78
C ILE A 335 21.92 1.10 3.29
N ALA A 336 21.33 0.31 2.41
CA ALA A 336 21.44 0.49 0.96
C ALA A 336 20.90 1.84 0.48
N THR A 337 19.83 2.36 1.09
CA THR A 337 19.28 3.68 0.74
C THR A 337 20.26 4.82 1.00
N LEU A 338 21.07 4.71 2.06
CA LEU A 338 22.12 5.68 2.40
C LEU A 338 23.43 5.38 1.65
N TYR A 339 23.81 4.10 1.55
CA TYR A 339 25.00 3.62 0.82
C TYR A 339 24.93 3.87 -0.69
N GLY A 340 23.74 4.01 -1.25
CA GLY A 340 23.54 4.40 -2.63
C GLY A 340 23.34 5.90 -2.84
N GLY A 341 23.28 6.69 -1.77
CA GLY A 341 23.16 8.15 -1.84
C GLY A 341 21.80 8.58 -2.38
N TYR A 342 20.80 7.71 -2.20
CA TYR A 342 19.43 7.92 -2.65
C TYR A 342 18.60 8.71 -1.64
N HIS A 343 18.98 8.68 -0.36
CA HIS A 343 18.23 9.26 0.73
C HIS A 343 19.15 9.98 1.74
N TYR A 344 18.57 10.95 2.44
CA TYR A 344 19.11 11.60 3.63
C TYR A 344 18.49 10.97 4.89
N ILE A 345 19.05 11.20 6.08
CA ILE A 345 18.50 10.64 7.33
C ILE A 345 17.10 11.17 7.68
N PRO A 346 16.72 12.45 7.42
CA PRO A 346 15.35 12.92 7.59
C PRO A 346 14.33 12.10 6.80
N ASP A 347 14.66 11.67 5.58
CA ASP A 347 13.76 10.86 4.74
C ASP A 347 13.49 9.50 5.37
N ILE A 348 14.51 8.90 5.97
CA ILE A 348 14.43 7.61 6.67
C ILE A 348 13.58 7.76 7.94
N ILE A 349 13.82 8.81 8.73
CA ILE A 349 13.02 9.09 9.94
C ILE A 349 11.57 9.32 9.56
N ALA A 350 11.31 10.18 8.57
CA ALA A 350 9.97 10.45 8.07
C ALA A 350 9.28 9.19 7.52
N GLY A 351 10.03 8.31 6.85
CA GLY A 351 9.54 7.02 6.37
C GLY A 351 9.07 6.10 7.50
N HIS A 352 9.85 5.98 8.58
CA HIS A 352 9.44 5.19 9.76
C HIS A 352 8.20 5.78 10.45
N LEU A 353 8.18 7.11 10.66
CA LEU A 353 7.05 7.79 11.28
C LEU A 353 5.78 7.63 10.43
N LEU A 354 5.90 7.75 9.11
CA LEU A 354 4.79 7.54 8.18
C LEU A 354 4.28 6.11 8.22
N ALA A 355 5.17 5.11 8.26
CA ALA A 355 4.80 3.71 8.38
C ALA A 355 4.01 3.44 9.67
N ILE A 356 4.51 3.93 10.80
CA ILE A 356 3.84 3.80 12.10
C ILE A 356 2.47 4.45 12.05
N PHE A 357 2.38 5.69 11.56
CA PHE A 357 1.12 6.40 11.41
C PHE A 357 0.13 5.61 10.54
N ALA A 358 0.55 5.18 9.35
CA ALA A 358 -0.31 4.45 8.42
C ALA A 358 -0.78 3.11 9.00
N PHE A 359 0.08 2.39 9.72
CA PHE A 359 -0.28 1.13 10.39
C PHE A 359 -1.44 1.30 11.38
N TRP A 360 -1.40 2.36 12.18
CA TRP A 360 -2.44 2.63 13.18
C TRP A 360 -3.67 3.31 12.60
N ALA A 361 -3.51 4.19 11.61
CA ALA A 361 -4.60 4.96 11.01
C ALA A 361 -5.44 4.15 10.01
N ALA A 362 -4.86 3.17 9.32
CA ALA A 362 -5.56 2.44 8.26
C ALA A 362 -6.80 1.69 8.75
N ARG A 363 -6.73 1.05 9.93
CA ARG A 363 -7.86 0.30 10.50
C ARG A 363 -9.07 1.20 10.79
N PRO A 364 -8.98 2.26 11.63
CA PRO A 364 -10.14 3.10 11.93
C PRO A 364 -10.69 3.80 10.68
N LEU A 365 -9.82 4.21 9.74
CA LEU A 365 -10.26 4.80 8.47
C LEU A 365 -11.05 3.81 7.61
N ARG A 366 -10.59 2.55 7.52
CA ARG A 366 -11.33 1.51 6.81
C ARG A 366 -12.65 1.17 7.49
N GLU A 367 -12.67 1.04 8.81
CA GLU A 367 -13.91 0.79 9.55
C GLU A 367 -14.92 1.92 9.33
N TRP A 368 -14.45 3.17 9.36
CA TRP A 368 -15.27 4.33 9.03
C TRP A 368 -15.80 4.28 7.58
N TRP A 369 -14.95 3.90 6.62
CA TRP A 369 -15.33 3.77 5.21
C TRP A 369 -16.42 2.70 5.05
N ASN A 370 -16.22 1.53 5.64
CA ASN A 370 -17.14 0.40 5.58
C ASN A 370 -18.51 0.73 6.17
N ARG A 371 -18.54 1.43 7.31
CA ARG A 371 -19.80 1.93 7.91
C ARG A 371 -20.57 2.84 6.95
N ARG A 372 -19.88 3.68 6.19
CA ARG A 372 -20.52 4.60 5.21
C ARG A 372 -20.94 3.92 3.91
N ALA A 373 -20.17 2.92 3.48
CA ALA A 373 -20.50 2.05 2.36
C ALA A 373 -21.76 1.22 2.59
N GLY A 374 -22.17 1.02 3.86
CA GLY A 374 -23.24 0.09 4.20
C GLY A 374 -22.75 -1.37 4.22
N PHE A 375 -21.44 -1.59 4.28
CA PHE A 375 -20.87 -2.87 4.70
C PHE A 375 -21.05 -2.97 6.23
N GLY A 376 -22.27 -3.24 6.68
CA GLY A 376 -22.55 -3.52 8.10
C GLY A 376 -21.86 -4.82 8.54
N ASP A 377 -21.67 -4.97 9.86
CA ASP A 377 -20.91 -6.02 10.56
C ASP A 377 -21.26 -7.48 10.20
N SER A 378 -22.27 -7.72 9.36
CA SER A 378 -22.66 -9.06 8.89
C SER A 378 -21.95 -9.53 7.61
N LYS A 379 -21.10 -8.71 6.96
CA LYS A 379 -20.34 -9.11 5.76
C LYS A 379 -18.84 -8.75 5.79
N GLY A 380 -18.32 -8.37 6.95
CA GLY A 380 -16.99 -7.74 7.05
C GLY A 380 -15.81 -8.66 7.37
N THR A 381 -16.00 -9.95 7.71
CA THR A 381 -14.85 -10.75 8.18
C THR A 381 -14.91 -12.26 7.96
N SER A 382 -15.96 -12.81 7.34
CA SER A 382 -16.10 -14.28 7.26
C SER A 382 -16.71 -14.82 5.96
N ALA A 383 -16.85 -14.00 4.92
CA ALA A 383 -17.32 -14.47 3.62
C ALA A 383 -16.34 -14.02 2.54
N LEU A 384 -15.15 -14.64 2.52
CA LEU A 384 -14.26 -14.91 1.37
C LEU A 384 -12.92 -15.54 1.80
#